data_AF-A0A1M6RER9-F1
#
_entry.id   AF-A0A1M6RER9-F1
#
_cell.length_a   1.000
_cell.length_b   1.000
_cell.length_c   1.000
_cell.angle_alpha   90.00
_cell.angle_beta   90.00
_cell.angle_gamma   90.00
#
_symmetry.space_group_name_H-M   'P 1'
#
loop_
_entity.id
_entity.type
_entity.pdbx_description
1 polymer ?
#
loop_
_entity_poly.entity_id
_entity_poly.type
_entity_poly.pdbx_seq_one_letter_code
_entity_poly.pdbx_strand_id
1 'polypeptide(L)'
;MKTWFVEDAGGGCQAFGEVVVLVCEETGEIYSARVPVTWNNKMSWEELVCQLMVELMQQAGATKEDQYLVCSGNIFHTYHKWLSEQGYNWQTHKMDGLAHDAAESSFHQMVVEAGFPEHIKLIERDYRSYYTDIEKWVSLHPERKKQYWKDREVRKKPALPRYLLKSTMNKARVCYGCNAVIPPFSPVVELKFRKDGRKFRYFFHPECCPVQPLKSTLHQIEVAWQEQTLTGILVPCPEEVPCAICDQLLEPGKKAFYAYHKNELICGHPECFKGTP
;
A
#
# COMPACT_ATOMS: atom_id res chain seq x y z
N MET A 1 1.70 -4.09 34.61
CA MET A 1 1.76 -3.49 33.26
C MET A 1 2.92 -4.16 32.56
N LYS A 2 2.62 -5.01 31.59
CA LYS A 2 3.60 -5.68 30.75
C LYS A 2 3.79 -4.87 29.46
N THR A 3 4.95 -5.06 28.84
CA THR A 3 5.18 -4.62 27.46
C THR A 3 5.13 -5.84 26.53
N TRP A 4 4.23 -5.80 25.55
CA TRP A 4 4.04 -6.86 24.56
C TRP A 4 4.55 -6.42 23.19
N PHE A 5 5.35 -7.28 22.57
CA PHE A 5 5.94 -7.09 21.25
C PHE A 5 5.25 -8.01 20.24
N VAL A 6 4.88 -7.46 19.09
CA VAL A 6 4.17 -8.17 18.02
C VAL A 6 4.98 -8.16 16.74
N GLU A 7 5.35 -9.34 16.25
CA GLU A 7 6.16 -9.54 15.05
C GLU A 7 5.63 -10.69 14.18
N ASP A 8 6.00 -10.71 12.91
CA ASP A 8 5.76 -11.79 11.96
C ASP A 8 7.05 -12.33 11.32
N ALA A 9 6.95 -13.55 10.78
CA ALA A 9 7.99 -14.12 9.94
C ALA A 9 7.39 -14.93 8.79
N GLY A 10 8.12 -15.02 7.67
CA GLY A 10 7.73 -15.82 6.52
C GLY A 10 6.89 -15.10 5.46
N GLY A 11 6.60 -13.81 5.63
CA GLY A 11 5.85 -13.01 4.66
C GLY A 11 6.44 -13.03 3.25
N GLY A 12 7.78 -13.03 3.15
CA GLY A 12 8.50 -13.07 1.87
C GLY A 12 8.61 -14.45 1.19
N CYS A 13 8.29 -15.53 1.91
CA CYS A 13 8.36 -16.88 1.37
C CYS A 13 7.04 -17.25 0.65
N GLN A 14 7.09 -17.88 -0.52
CA GLN A 14 5.90 -18.38 -1.20
C GLN A 14 5.39 -19.70 -0.64
N ALA A 15 6.24 -20.42 0.08
CA ALA A 15 5.92 -21.64 0.78
C ALA A 15 5.72 -21.38 2.28
N PHE A 16 4.83 -22.18 2.88
CA PHE A 16 4.33 -22.06 4.24
C PHE A 16 3.57 -20.77 4.49
N GLY A 17 2.72 -20.71 5.51
CA GLY A 17 2.11 -19.44 5.88
C GLY A 17 3.04 -18.60 6.75
N GLU A 18 2.65 -17.38 7.05
CA GLU A 18 3.36 -16.55 8.02
C GLU A 18 3.19 -17.13 9.43
N VAL A 19 4.16 -16.85 10.30
CA VAL A 19 3.98 -16.98 11.75
C VAL A 19 3.83 -15.58 12.31
N VAL A 20 2.93 -15.42 13.27
CA VAL A 20 2.81 -14.20 14.07
C VAL A 20 3.07 -14.54 15.53
N VAL A 21 3.73 -13.62 16.25
CA VAL A 21 4.09 -13.82 17.66
C VAL A 21 3.63 -12.64 18.52
N LEU A 22 3.37 -12.95 19.78
CA LEU A 22 3.15 -12.00 20.87
C LEU A 22 4.12 -12.35 21.99
N VAL A 23 5.04 -11.44 22.30
CA VAL A 23 6.16 -11.70 23.21
C VAL A 23 6.21 -10.67 24.31
N CYS A 24 6.41 -11.08 25.56
CA CYS A 24 6.78 -10.17 26.65
C CYS A 24 8.25 -10.39 27.00
N GLU A 25 9.12 -9.48 26.59
CA GLU A 25 10.57 -9.64 26.81
C GLU A 25 10.94 -9.60 28.30
N GLU A 26 10.18 -8.85 29.10
CA GLU A 26 10.38 -8.75 30.55
C GLU A 26 10.18 -10.10 31.26
N THR A 27 9.21 -10.90 30.81
CA THR A 27 8.86 -12.19 31.43
C THR A 27 9.38 -13.40 30.64
N GLY A 28 9.81 -13.20 29.40
CA GLY A 28 10.19 -14.27 28.47
C GLY A 28 9.01 -15.07 27.91
N GLU A 29 7.78 -14.61 28.12
CA GLU A 29 6.59 -15.27 27.59
C GLU A 29 6.50 -15.11 26.07
N ILE A 30 6.25 -16.22 25.36
CA ILE A 30 6.15 -16.26 23.90
C ILE A 30 4.89 -17.01 23.52
N TYR A 31 4.00 -16.34 22.79
CA TYR A 31 2.82 -16.92 22.18
C TYR A 31 2.94 -16.80 20.67
N SER A 32 2.52 -17.81 19.92
CA SER A 32 2.63 -17.80 18.46
C SER A 32 1.43 -18.46 17.78
N ALA A 33 1.12 -18.00 16.56
CA ALA A 33 0.11 -18.58 15.71
C ALA A 33 0.64 -18.71 14.26
N ARG A 34 0.20 -19.77 13.58
CA ARG A 34 0.51 -20.00 12.17
C ARG A 34 -0.65 -19.51 11.32
N VAL A 35 -0.38 -18.58 10.42
CA VAL A 35 -1.31 -18.21 9.35
C VAL A 35 -1.40 -19.40 8.40
N PRO A 36 -2.58 -19.94 8.06
CA PRO A 36 -2.67 -21.06 7.14
C PRO A 36 -2.29 -20.64 5.71
N VAL A 37 -1.84 -21.60 4.89
CA VAL A 37 -1.47 -21.33 3.47
C VAL A 37 -2.69 -20.98 2.61
N THR A 38 -3.87 -21.47 3.00
CA THR A 38 -5.18 -21.20 2.39
C THR A 38 -6.27 -21.18 3.48
N TRP A 39 -7.40 -20.52 3.22
CA TRP A 39 -8.57 -20.50 4.11
C TRP A 39 -9.84 -20.23 3.31
N ASN A 40 -11.01 -20.60 3.85
CA ASN A 40 -12.29 -20.51 3.15
C ASN A 40 -13.27 -19.51 3.76
N ASN A 41 -12.95 -18.94 4.92
CA ASN A 41 -13.73 -17.83 5.46
C ASN A 41 -13.52 -16.63 4.53
N LYS A 42 -14.55 -15.81 4.30
CA LYS A 42 -14.46 -14.64 3.40
C LYS A 42 -13.57 -13.52 3.96
N MET A 43 -12.75 -13.83 4.96
CA MET A 43 -11.83 -12.89 5.58
C MET A 43 -10.68 -12.60 4.64
N SER A 44 -10.30 -11.34 4.59
CA SER A 44 -9.01 -10.94 4.06
C SER A 44 -7.88 -11.46 4.94
N TRP A 45 -6.68 -11.52 4.36
CA TRP A 45 -5.47 -11.90 5.07
C TRP A 45 -5.20 -11.05 6.33
N GLU A 46 -5.41 -9.73 6.27
CA GLU A 46 -5.20 -8.84 7.41
C GLU A 46 -6.26 -9.05 8.51
N GLU A 47 -7.50 -9.41 8.16
CA GLU A 47 -8.56 -9.75 9.13
C GLU A 47 -8.27 -11.09 9.82
N LEU A 48 -7.82 -12.11 9.09
CA LEU A 48 -7.41 -13.39 9.67
C LEU A 48 -6.26 -13.20 10.66
N VAL A 49 -5.25 -12.41 10.30
CA VAL A 49 -4.13 -12.11 11.20
C VAL A 49 -4.60 -11.33 12.42
N CYS A 50 -5.47 -10.34 12.25
CA CYS A 50 -6.06 -9.63 13.38
C CYS A 50 -6.77 -10.57 14.33
N GLN A 51 -7.56 -11.53 13.82
CA GLN A 51 -8.22 -12.53 14.65
C GLN A 51 -7.20 -13.38 15.44
N LEU A 52 -6.18 -13.92 14.76
CA LEU A 52 -5.13 -14.71 15.40
C LEU A 52 -4.41 -13.92 16.50
N MET A 53 -4.10 -12.64 16.25
CA MET A 53 -3.46 -11.79 17.26
C MET A 53 -4.36 -11.56 18.48
N VAL A 54 -5.67 -11.36 18.27
CA VAL A 54 -6.64 -11.24 19.38
C VAL A 54 -6.70 -12.54 20.20
N GLU A 55 -6.65 -13.70 19.54
CA GLU A 55 -6.59 -15.00 20.22
C GLU A 55 -5.30 -15.14 21.04
N LEU A 56 -4.15 -14.72 20.52
CA LEU A 56 -2.88 -14.70 21.28
C LEU A 56 -2.95 -13.76 22.48
N MET A 57 -3.55 -12.58 22.34
CA MET A 57 -3.75 -11.65 23.46
C MET A 57 -4.61 -12.27 24.56
N GLN A 58 -5.67 -12.99 24.19
CA GLN A 58 -6.53 -13.69 25.15
C GLN A 58 -5.78 -14.80 25.88
N GLN A 59 -4.98 -15.60 25.16
CA GLN A 59 -4.15 -16.66 25.74
C GLN A 59 -3.11 -16.10 26.73
N ALA A 60 -2.51 -14.95 26.39
CA ALA A 60 -1.53 -14.27 27.20
C ALA A 60 -2.13 -13.53 28.43
N GLY A 61 -3.45 -13.41 28.49
CA GLY A 61 -4.11 -12.55 29.48
C GLY A 61 -3.73 -11.07 29.32
N ALA A 62 -3.39 -10.64 28.11
CA ALA A 62 -2.95 -9.28 27.82
C ALA A 62 -4.14 -8.31 27.87
N THR A 63 -3.98 -7.18 28.56
CA THR A 63 -5.09 -6.26 28.83
C THR A 63 -4.87 -4.87 28.21
N LYS A 64 -5.83 -3.95 28.37
CA LYS A 64 -5.71 -2.59 27.81
C LYS A 64 -4.73 -1.71 28.59
N GLU A 65 -4.43 -2.10 29.82
CA GLU A 65 -3.47 -1.45 30.72
C GLU A 65 -2.02 -1.78 30.33
N ASP A 66 -1.79 -2.82 29.52
CA ASP A 66 -0.47 -3.17 28.99
C ASP A 66 -0.06 -2.28 27.81
N GLN A 67 1.24 -2.20 27.56
CA GLN A 67 1.81 -1.52 26.39
C GLN A 67 1.97 -2.52 25.23
N TYR A 68 1.59 -2.13 24.02
CA TYR A 68 1.80 -2.92 22.81
C TYR A 68 2.76 -2.20 21.86
N LEU A 69 3.81 -2.89 21.46
CA LEU A 69 4.76 -2.48 20.44
C LEU A 69 4.55 -3.39 19.24
N VAL A 70 4.10 -2.84 18.12
CA VAL A 70 3.68 -3.64 16.96
C VAL A 70 4.54 -3.32 15.76
N CYS A 71 4.98 -4.36 15.03
CA CYS A 71 5.72 -4.19 13.79
C CYS A 71 4.91 -3.34 12.78
N SER A 72 5.61 -2.54 11.97
CA SER A 72 5.02 -1.71 10.91
C SER A 72 4.64 -2.49 9.65
N GLY A 73 4.81 -3.81 9.66
CA GLY A 73 4.46 -4.70 8.57
C GLY A 73 2.99 -4.56 8.16
N ASN A 74 2.75 -4.52 6.84
CA ASN A 74 1.40 -4.35 6.27
C ASN A 74 0.41 -5.43 6.75
N ILE A 75 0.90 -6.60 7.17
CA ILE A 75 0.09 -7.70 7.71
C ILE A 75 -0.72 -7.27 8.94
N PHE A 76 -0.21 -6.29 9.71
CA PHE A 76 -0.81 -5.82 10.95
C PHE A 76 -1.71 -4.60 10.80
N HIS A 77 -1.97 -4.07 9.59
CA HIS A 77 -2.76 -2.84 9.44
C HIS A 77 -4.18 -2.93 10.03
N THR A 78 -4.90 -4.04 9.79
CA THR A 78 -6.21 -4.25 10.41
C THR A 78 -6.11 -4.37 11.92
N TYR A 79 -5.03 -4.98 12.43
CA TYR A 79 -4.77 -5.10 13.86
C TYR A 79 -4.43 -3.75 14.52
N HIS A 80 -3.63 -2.89 13.86
CA HIS A 80 -3.37 -1.50 14.29
C HIS A 80 -4.66 -0.70 14.44
N LYS A 81 -5.54 -0.83 13.45
CA LYS A 81 -6.86 -0.18 13.47
C LYS A 81 -7.70 -0.72 14.62
N TRP A 82 -7.76 -2.04 14.79
CA TRP A 82 -8.51 -2.68 15.86
C TRP A 82 -8.02 -2.26 17.25
N LEU A 83 -6.71 -2.23 17.50
CA LEU A 83 -6.14 -1.76 18.77
C LEU A 83 -6.56 -0.32 19.09
N SER A 84 -6.51 0.56 18.08
CA SER A 84 -6.95 1.95 18.20
C SER A 84 -8.44 2.07 18.53
N GLU A 85 -9.29 1.34 17.79
CA GLU A 85 -10.75 1.36 17.97
C GLU A 85 -11.17 0.78 19.33
N GLN A 86 -10.43 -0.20 19.84
CA GLN A 86 -10.68 -0.80 21.15
C GLN A 86 -10.04 -0.03 22.31
N GLY A 87 -9.24 1.02 22.03
CA GLY A 87 -8.61 1.85 23.05
C GLY A 87 -7.45 1.16 23.78
N TYR A 88 -6.69 0.30 23.11
CA TYR A 88 -5.44 -0.25 23.63
C TYR A 88 -4.31 0.78 23.55
N ASN A 89 -3.38 0.74 24.50
CA ASN A 89 -2.16 1.54 24.46
C ASN A 89 -1.11 0.90 23.54
N TRP A 90 -0.99 1.40 22.31
CA TRP A 90 -0.09 0.81 21.32
C TRP A 90 0.67 1.85 20.49
N GLN A 91 1.82 1.44 19.95
CA GLN A 91 2.56 2.20 18.95
C GLN A 91 3.33 1.26 18.00
N THR A 92 3.71 1.77 16.83
CA THR A 92 4.59 1.04 15.92
C THR A 92 6.01 1.01 16.47
N HIS A 93 6.67 -0.14 16.34
CA HIS A 93 8.07 -0.32 16.73
C HIS A 93 8.81 -1.12 15.66
N LYS A 94 10.10 -0.84 15.50
CA LYS A 94 10.96 -1.68 14.66
C LYS A 94 11.43 -2.82 15.55
N MET A 95 11.06 -4.05 15.22
CA MET A 95 11.46 -5.18 16.07
C MET A 95 12.92 -5.57 15.84
N ASP A 96 13.55 -5.87 16.95
CA ASP A 96 14.80 -6.55 17.11
C ASP A 96 14.67 -7.44 18.37
N GLY A 97 15.76 -8.11 18.76
CA GLY A 97 15.77 -8.90 19.99
C GLY A 97 14.84 -10.12 19.98
N LEU A 98 14.24 -10.39 21.14
CA LEU A 98 13.60 -11.68 21.43
C LEU A 98 12.36 -11.89 20.57
N ALA A 99 11.56 -10.85 20.34
CA ALA A 99 10.36 -10.97 19.52
C ALA A 99 10.69 -11.36 18.07
N HIS A 100 11.75 -10.78 17.52
CA HIS A 100 12.24 -11.11 16.18
C HIS A 100 12.76 -12.55 16.12
N ASP A 101 13.63 -12.92 17.06
CA ASP A 101 14.21 -14.27 17.12
C ASP A 101 13.12 -15.34 17.32
N ALA A 102 12.09 -15.05 18.12
CA ALA A 102 10.94 -15.92 18.34
C ALA A 102 10.12 -16.13 17.06
N ALA A 103 9.87 -15.06 16.29
CA ALA A 103 9.15 -15.16 15.02
C ALA A 103 9.93 -16.01 14.00
N GLU A 104 11.22 -15.73 13.82
CA GLU A 104 12.08 -16.46 12.88
C GLU A 104 12.25 -17.93 13.26
N SER A 105 12.50 -18.20 14.55
CA SER A 105 12.65 -19.57 15.06
C SER A 105 11.35 -20.35 14.90
N SER A 106 10.20 -19.73 15.17
CA SER A 106 8.89 -20.37 15.02
C SER A 106 8.57 -20.69 13.56
N PHE A 107 8.94 -19.79 12.62
CA PHE A 107 8.82 -20.06 11.20
C PHE A 107 9.76 -21.19 10.76
N HIS A 108 11.02 -21.17 11.17
CA HIS A 108 11.97 -22.24 10.86
C HIS A 108 11.49 -23.60 11.40
N GLN A 109 11.03 -23.64 12.65
CA GLN A 109 10.50 -24.83 13.30
C GLN A 109 9.32 -25.42 12.52
N MET A 110 8.37 -24.60 12.08
CA MET A 110 7.25 -25.04 11.23
C MET A 110 7.73 -25.68 9.92
N VAL A 111 8.79 -25.14 9.32
CA VAL A 111 9.35 -25.64 8.06
C VAL A 111 10.10 -26.97 8.28
N VAL A 112 10.84 -27.08 9.38
CA VAL A 112 11.54 -28.32 9.80
C VAL A 112 10.55 -29.43 10.13
N GLU A 113 9.45 -29.13 10.83
CA GLU A 113 8.37 -30.09 11.12
C GLU A 113 7.75 -30.69 9.85
N ALA A 114 7.77 -29.96 8.74
CA ALA A 114 7.33 -30.45 7.44
C ALA A 114 8.39 -31.31 6.71
N GLY A 115 9.59 -31.45 7.27
CA GLY A 115 10.69 -32.27 6.74
C GLY A 115 11.78 -31.49 6.01
N PHE A 116 11.84 -30.16 6.17
CA PHE A 116 12.97 -29.37 5.65
C PHE A 116 14.24 -29.66 6.47
N PRO A 117 15.44 -29.71 5.86
CA PRO A 117 16.65 -30.04 6.59
C PRO A 117 17.01 -29.00 7.67
N GLU A 118 17.07 -29.43 8.93
CA GLU A 118 17.32 -28.56 10.10
C GLU A 118 18.66 -27.81 10.06
N HIS A 119 19.67 -28.36 9.38
CA HIS A 119 20.98 -27.72 9.25
C HIS A 119 20.96 -26.49 8.32
N ILE A 120 19.93 -26.33 7.49
CA ILE A 120 19.77 -25.16 6.62
C ILE A 120 19.01 -24.10 7.39
N LYS A 121 19.72 -23.08 7.88
CA LYS A 121 19.18 -22.01 8.73
C LYS A 121 19.29 -20.66 8.05
N LEU A 122 18.54 -19.69 8.56
CA LEU A 122 18.73 -18.28 8.20
C LEU A 122 20.07 -17.80 8.78
N ILE A 123 20.95 -17.29 7.92
CA ILE A 123 22.28 -16.78 8.30
C ILE A 123 22.33 -15.30 7.96
N GLU A 124 22.78 -14.46 8.90
CA GLU A 124 23.01 -13.01 8.70
C GLU A 124 21.81 -12.27 8.07
N ARG A 125 20.58 -12.72 8.37
CA ARG A 125 19.34 -12.19 7.79
C ARG A 125 19.27 -12.26 6.26
N ASP A 126 19.95 -13.21 5.63
CA ASP A 126 19.81 -13.51 4.19
C ASP A 126 18.51 -14.28 3.91
N TYR A 127 17.38 -13.57 4.06
CA TYR A 127 16.06 -14.13 3.79
C TYR A 127 15.90 -14.59 2.34
N ARG A 128 16.61 -13.94 1.41
CA ARG A 128 16.46 -14.25 -0.02
C ARG A 128 16.96 -15.66 -0.32
N SER A 129 18.18 -15.98 0.11
CA SER A 129 18.73 -17.32 -0.10
C SER A 129 17.94 -18.36 0.68
N TYR A 130 17.67 -18.09 1.96
CA TYR A 130 16.94 -19.01 2.83
C TYR A 130 15.53 -19.36 2.29
N TYR A 131 14.73 -18.35 1.89
CA TYR A 131 13.41 -18.61 1.30
C TYR A 131 13.50 -19.29 -0.06
N THR A 132 14.54 -18.98 -0.85
CA THR A 132 14.77 -19.67 -2.13
C THR A 132 15.00 -21.17 -1.91
N ASP A 133 15.75 -21.56 -0.88
CA ASP A 133 16.01 -22.98 -0.59
C ASP A 133 14.76 -23.72 -0.10
N ILE A 134 13.94 -23.06 0.73
CA ILE A 134 12.63 -23.60 1.13
C ILE A 134 11.72 -23.78 -0.08
N GLU A 135 11.59 -22.74 -0.91
CA GLU A 135 10.72 -22.76 -2.10
C GLU A 135 11.15 -23.84 -3.09
N LYS A 136 12.45 -24.04 -3.30
CA LYS A 136 13.00 -25.15 -4.09
C LYS A 136 12.63 -26.49 -3.47
N TRP A 137 12.89 -26.69 -2.18
CA TRP A 137 12.60 -27.94 -1.48
C TRP A 137 11.12 -28.33 -1.53
N VAL A 138 10.21 -27.36 -1.40
CA VAL A 138 8.76 -27.57 -1.59
C VAL A 138 8.45 -27.91 -3.05
N SER A 139 9.06 -27.20 -4.00
CA SER A 139 8.79 -27.38 -5.43
C SER A 139 9.31 -28.69 -6.02
N LEU A 140 10.26 -29.37 -5.37
CA LEU A 140 10.78 -30.67 -5.80
C LEU A 140 9.72 -31.78 -5.76
N HIS A 141 8.67 -31.64 -4.96
CA HIS A 141 7.60 -32.64 -4.84
C HIS A 141 6.21 -32.01 -5.04
N PRO A 142 5.41 -32.47 -6.01
CA PRO A 142 4.08 -31.92 -6.29
C PRO A 142 3.15 -31.91 -5.07
N GLU A 143 3.20 -32.95 -4.23
CA GLU A 143 2.36 -33.03 -3.02
C GLU A 143 2.74 -31.97 -1.98
N ARG A 144 4.05 -31.75 -1.74
CA ARG A 144 4.53 -30.67 -0.85
C ARG A 144 4.08 -29.31 -1.38
N LYS A 145 4.19 -29.10 -2.68
CA LYS A 145 3.72 -27.86 -3.30
C LYS A 145 2.22 -27.65 -3.12
N LYS A 146 1.40 -28.69 -3.33
CA LYS A 146 -0.04 -28.58 -3.08
C LYS A 146 -0.37 -28.26 -1.61
N GLN A 147 0.40 -28.81 -0.68
CA GLN A 147 0.15 -28.68 0.76
C GLN A 147 0.69 -27.38 1.37
N TYR A 148 1.87 -26.93 0.97
CA TYR A 148 2.59 -25.84 1.62
C TYR A 148 2.65 -24.55 0.79
N TRP A 149 2.24 -24.56 -0.48
CA TRP A 149 2.30 -23.34 -1.28
C TRP A 149 1.16 -22.39 -0.91
N LYS A 150 1.50 -21.12 -0.66
CA LYS A 150 0.52 -20.08 -0.34
C LYS A 150 -0.50 -19.93 -1.47
N ASP A 151 -1.77 -20.02 -1.12
CA ASP A 151 -2.88 -19.75 -2.04
C ASP A 151 -2.98 -18.25 -2.29
N ARG A 152 -2.60 -17.85 -3.51
CA ARG A 152 -2.60 -16.45 -3.90
C ARG A 152 -3.99 -15.86 -4.02
N GLU A 153 -5.04 -16.65 -4.24
CA GLU A 153 -6.39 -16.09 -4.43
C GLU A 153 -6.94 -15.53 -3.12
N VAL A 154 -6.83 -16.29 -2.03
CA VAL A 154 -7.34 -15.86 -0.71
C VAL A 154 -6.46 -14.77 -0.08
N ARG A 155 -5.19 -14.69 -0.49
CA ARG A 155 -4.21 -13.69 -0.06
C ARG A 155 -4.25 -12.39 -0.88
N LYS A 156 -5.00 -12.33 -1.99
CA LYS A 156 -5.14 -11.09 -2.77
C LYS A 156 -5.92 -10.07 -1.96
N LYS A 157 -5.34 -8.87 -1.83
CA LYS A 157 -6.13 -7.71 -1.40
C LYS A 157 -7.31 -7.55 -2.36
N PRO A 158 -8.53 -7.31 -1.85
CA PRO A 158 -9.68 -7.07 -2.71
C PRO A 158 -9.37 -5.93 -3.67
N ALA A 159 -9.77 -6.09 -4.93
CA ALA A 159 -9.59 -5.09 -5.96
C ALA A 159 -10.50 -3.90 -5.67
N LEU A 160 -10.10 -3.02 -4.75
CA LEU A 160 -10.86 -1.84 -4.41
C LEU A 160 -10.77 -0.83 -5.57
N PRO A 161 -11.91 -0.28 -6.03
CA PRO A 161 -11.92 0.81 -6.98
C PRO A 161 -11.19 2.01 -6.37
N ARG A 162 -10.13 2.47 -7.03
CA ARG A 162 -9.37 3.65 -6.59
C ARG A 162 -9.71 4.83 -7.47
N TYR A 163 -10.21 5.90 -6.84
CA TYR A 163 -10.48 7.18 -7.47
C TYR A 163 -9.34 8.13 -7.16
N LEU A 164 -8.62 8.56 -8.20
CA LEU A 164 -7.43 9.39 -8.08
C LEU A 164 -7.63 10.69 -8.85
N LEU A 165 -7.55 11.82 -8.17
CA LEU A 165 -7.52 13.13 -8.83
C LEU A 165 -6.13 13.37 -9.43
N LYS A 166 -6.08 13.67 -10.73
CA LYS A 166 -4.85 13.90 -11.50
C LYS A 166 -5.11 14.79 -12.71
N SER A 167 -4.10 15.00 -13.56
CA SER A 167 -4.23 15.67 -14.85
C SER A 167 -4.52 14.67 -16.00
N THR A 168 -5.22 15.12 -17.03
CA THR A 168 -5.34 14.43 -18.33
C THR A 168 -4.05 14.46 -19.15
N MET A 169 -3.08 15.32 -18.79
CA MET A 169 -1.87 15.62 -19.57
C MET A 169 -2.22 15.99 -21.02
N ASN A 170 -1.37 15.72 -21.99
CA ASN A 170 -1.58 16.06 -23.41
C ASN A 170 -2.70 15.27 -24.13
N LYS A 171 -3.58 14.55 -23.41
CA LYS A 171 -4.63 13.74 -24.04
C LYS A 171 -6.00 14.03 -23.47
N ALA A 172 -6.92 14.41 -24.34
CA ALA A 172 -8.34 14.50 -23.99
C ALA A 172 -8.89 13.13 -23.50
N ARG A 173 -9.91 13.20 -22.66
CA ARG A 173 -10.66 12.04 -22.15
C ARG A 173 -12.15 12.27 -22.32
N VAL A 174 -12.94 11.22 -22.18
CA VAL A 174 -14.40 11.32 -22.12
C VAL A 174 -14.82 11.04 -20.69
N CYS A 175 -15.62 11.94 -20.13
CA CYS A 175 -16.18 11.78 -18.80
C CYS A 175 -17.21 10.65 -18.81
N TYR A 176 -17.05 9.65 -17.96
CA TYR A 176 -17.98 8.52 -17.84
C TYR A 176 -19.30 8.91 -17.15
N GLY A 177 -19.32 10.02 -16.40
CA GLY A 177 -20.52 10.52 -15.74
C GLY A 177 -21.46 11.31 -16.66
N CYS A 178 -20.91 12.21 -17.48
CA CYS A 178 -21.71 13.10 -18.34
C CYS A 178 -21.49 12.91 -19.85
N ASN A 179 -20.59 12.01 -20.26
CA ASN A 179 -20.18 11.76 -21.65
C ASN A 179 -19.55 12.96 -22.40
N ALA A 180 -19.33 14.10 -21.73
CA ALA A 180 -18.62 15.24 -22.30
C ALA A 180 -17.10 15.02 -22.33
N VAL A 181 -16.42 15.74 -23.21
CA VAL A 181 -14.96 15.70 -23.35
C VAL A 181 -14.31 16.46 -22.20
N ILE A 182 -13.33 15.81 -21.55
CA ILE A 182 -12.40 16.41 -20.61
C ILE A 182 -11.17 16.84 -21.41
N PRO A 183 -10.86 18.14 -21.51
CA PRO A 183 -9.75 18.63 -22.31
C PRO A 183 -8.37 18.12 -21.81
N PRO A 184 -7.33 18.20 -22.66
CA PRO A 184 -5.94 18.03 -22.22
C PRO A 184 -5.58 19.01 -21.09
N PHE A 185 -4.67 18.63 -20.20
CA PHE A 185 -4.19 19.43 -19.07
C PHE A 185 -5.30 19.92 -18.13
N SER A 186 -6.39 19.17 -18.02
CA SER A 186 -7.49 19.47 -17.08
C SER A 186 -7.46 18.52 -15.88
N PRO A 187 -7.95 18.96 -14.70
CA PRO A 187 -8.24 18.06 -13.59
C PRO A 187 -9.21 16.94 -14.01
N VAL A 188 -8.89 15.71 -13.62
CA VAL A 188 -9.70 14.52 -13.90
C VAL A 188 -9.61 13.55 -12.73
N VAL A 189 -10.74 12.93 -12.38
CA VAL A 189 -10.74 11.79 -11.47
C VAL A 189 -10.65 10.51 -12.28
N GLU A 190 -9.58 9.75 -12.08
CA GLU A 190 -9.37 8.46 -12.70
C GLU A 190 -9.77 7.33 -11.75
N LEU A 191 -10.78 6.56 -12.16
CA LEU A 191 -11.15 5.31 -11.54
C LEU A 191 -10.30 4.18 -12.11
N LYS A 192 -9.49 3.53 -11.27
CA LYS A 192 -8.75 2.31 -11.62
C LYS A 192 -9.24 1.13 -10.79
N PHE A 193 -9.53 0.03 -11.47
CA PHE A 193 -9.66 -1.27 -10.83
C PHE A 193 -9.24 -2.39 -11.78
N ARG A 194 -9.02 -3.57 -11.20
CA ARG A 194 -8.82 -4.80 -11.94
C ARG A 194 -10.00 -5.72 -11.69
N LYS A 195 -10.52 -6.32 -12.76
CA LYS A 195 -11.53 -7.37 -12.69
C LYS A 195 -11.08 -8.49 -13.62
N ASP A 196 -10.97 -9.70 -13.08
CA ASP A 196 -10.55 -10.91 -13.82
C ASP A 196 -9.23 -10.71 -14.59
N GLY A 197 -8.24 -10.09 -13.94
CA GLY A 197 -6.93 -9.77 -14.54
C GLY A 197 -6.93 -8.60 -15.53
N ARG A 198 -8.10 -8.16 -16.01
CA ARG A 198 -8.25 -7.02 -16.92
C ARG A 198 -8.23 -5.71 -16.15
N LYS A 199 -7.49 -4.72 -16.67
CA LYS A 199 -7.41 -3.36 -16.10
C LYS A 199 -8.51 -2.50 -16.71
N PHE A 200 -9.38 -1.97 -15.87
CA PHE A 200 -10.40 -0.99 -16.27
C PHE A 200 -9.97 0.40 -15.83
N ARG A 201 -10.23 1.39 -16.68
CA ARG A 201 -9.98 2.80 -16.42
C ARG A 201 -11.14 3.62 -16.91
N TYR A 202 -11.73 4.39 -15.99
CA TYR A 202 -12.76 5.38 -16.31
C TYR A 202 -12.29 6.75 -15.83
N PHE A 203 -12.75 7.79 -16.52
CA PHE A 203 -12.37 9.16 -16.25
C PHE A 203 -13.63 9.96 -15.95
N PHE A 204 -13.59 10.84 -14.97
CA PHE A 204 -14.70 11.70 -14.58
C PHE A 204 -14.20 13.14 -14.45
N HIS A 205 -15.03 14.12 -14.78
CA HIS A 205 -14.84 15.46 -14.22
C HIS A 205 -14.86 15.37 -12.68
N PRO A 206 -14.11 16.21 -11.95
CA PRO A 206 -14.13 16.21 -10.48
C PRO A 206 -15.56 16.29 -9.91
N GLU A 207 -16.38 17.17 -10.45
CA GLU A 207 -17.80 17.37 -10.11
C GLU A 207 -18.73 16.24 -10.59
N CYS A 208 -18.33 15.45 -11.59
CA CYS A 208 -19.09 14.28 -12.03
C CYS A 208 -18.73 12.99 -11.25
N CYS A 209 -17.71 13.04 -10.38
CA CYS A 209 -17.26 11.86 -9.67
C CYS A 209 -18.23 11.50 -8.53
N PRO A 210 -18.71 10.24 -8.45
CA PRO A 210 -19.70 9.85 -7.43
C PRO A 210 -19.11 9.75 -6.01
N VAL A 211 -17.78 9.86 -5.87
CA VAL A 211 -17.08 9.75 -4.60
C VAL A 211 -16.01 10.84 -4.47
N GLN A 212 -15.73 11.24 -3.24
CA GLN A 212 -14.56 12.07 -2.94
C GLN A 212 -13.28 11.29 -3.30
N PRO A 213 -12.44 11.78 -4.23
CA PRO A 213 -11.21 11.10 -4.60
C PRO A 213 -10.19 11.10 -3.44
N LEU A 214 -9.31 10.11 -3.43
CA LEU A 214 -8.23 10.03 -2.45
C LEU A 214 -7.25 11.20 -2.59
N LYS A 215 -6.44 11.45 -1.54
CA LYS A 215 -5.46 12.56 -1.45
C LYS A 215 -4.68 12.71 -2.76
N SER A 216 -4.87 13.87 -3.38
CA SER A 216 -4.34 14.20 -4.70
C SER A 216 -2.87 14.62 -4.63
N THR A 217 -2.10 14.28 -5.67
CA THR A 217 -0.78 14.90 -5.95
C THR A 217 -0.88 16.00 -7.01
N LEU A 218 -2.08 16.25 -7.54
CA LEU A 218 -2.34 17.33 -8.47
C LEU A 218 -2.20 18.67 -7.75
N HIS A 219 -1.21 19.44 -8.15
CA HIS A 219 -1.01 20.79 -7.65
C HIS A 219 -1.81 21.76 -8.53
N GLN A 220 -2.83 22.38 -7.93
CA GLN A 220 -3.63 23.42 -8.56
C GLN A 220 -3.20 24.77 -7.98
N ILE A 221 -3.11 25.78 -8.85
CA ILE A 221 -2.83 27.15 -8.44
C ILE A 221 -3.82 28.09 -9.12
N GLU A 222 -4.09 29.21 -8.46
CA GLU A 222 -4.87 30.31 -9.01
C GLU A 222 -3.92 31.45 -9.36
N VAL A 223 -4.11 32.05 -10.53
CA VAL A 223 -3.24 33.10 -11.07
C VAL A 223 -4.09 34.22 -11.66
N ALA A 224 -3.62 35.46 -11.54
CA ALA A 224 -4.25 36.60 -12.20
C ALA A 224 -3.87 36.63 -13.69
N TRP A 225 -4.88 36.74 -14.56
CA TRP A 225 -4.72 36.79 -16.00
C TRP A 225 -5.81 37.67 -16.62
N GLN A 226 -5.42 38.77 -17.28
CA GLN A 226 -6.34 39.68 -17.98
C GLN A 226 -7.57 40.06 -17.14
N GLU A 227 -7.33 40.54 -15.90
CA GLU A 227 -8.37 40.95 -14.93
C GLU A 227 -9.28 39.81 -14.43
N GLN A 228 -8.93 38.55 -14.70
CA GLN A 228 -9.63 37.36 -14.21
C GLN A 228 -8.71 36.45 -13.41
N THR A 229 -9.29 35.67 -12.49
CA THR A 229 -8.58 34.59 -11.82
C THR A 229 -8.70 33.31 -12.64
N LEU A 230 -7.57 32.76 -13.09
CA LEU A 230 -7.51 31.46 -13.74
C LEU A 230 -7.04 30.40 -12.75
N THR A 231 -7.85 29.35 -12.58
CA THR A 231 -7.42 28.13 -11.90
C THR A 231 -6.78 27.19 -12.92
N GLY A 232 -5.53 26.81 -12.69
CA GLY A 232 -4.80 25.88 -13.54
C GLY A 232 -4.06 24.83 -12.75
N ILE A 233 -3.35 23.97 -13.48
CA ILE A 233 -2.58 22.86 -12.92
C ILE A 233 -1.08 23.06 -13.15
N LEU A 234 -0.27 22.55 -12.23
CA LEU A 234 1.18 22.46 -12.38
C LEU A 234 1.58 21.02 -12.69
N VAL A 235 2.05 20.79 -13.92
CA VAL A 235 2.52 19.47 -14.36
C VAL A 235 3.83 19.59 -15.15
N PRO A 236 4.63 18.51 -15.25
CA PRO A 236 5.81 18.51 -16.11
C PRO A 236 5.43 18.79 -17.57
N CYS A 237 6.18 19.68 -18.21
CA CYS A 237 6.03 20.01 -19.62
C CYS A 237 6.36 18.77 -20.47
N PRO A 238 5.45 18.28 -21.32
CA PRO A 238 5.70 17.07 -22.09
C PRO A 238 6.63 17.32 -23.29
N GLU A 239 6.64 18.54 -23.81
CA GLU A 239 7.36 18.95 -25.01
C GLU A 239 7.79 20.42 -24.89
N GLU A 240 8.61 20.88 -25.83
CA GLU A 240 9.07 22.27 -25.86
C GLU A 240 7.95 23.18 -26.37
N VAL A 241 7.48 24.11 -25.53
CA VAL A 241 6.39 25.03 -25.85
C VAL A 241 6.73 26.45 -25.38
N PRO A 242 6.37 27.50 -26.14
CA PRO A 242 6.63 28.88 -25.72
C PRO A 242 5.71 29.27 -24.54
N CYS A 243 6.28 29.99 -23.58
CA CYS A 243 5.52 30.58 -22.48
C CYS A 243 4.64 31.73 -22.98
N ALA A 244 3.34 31.71 -22.67
CA ALA A 244 2.38 32.73 -23.10
C ALA A 244 2.60 34.14 -22.52
N ILE A 245 3.55 34.32 -21.58
CA ILE A 245 3.86 35.62 -20.95
C ILE A 245 5.19 36.19 -21.46
N CYS A 246 6.25 35.38 -21.46
CA CYS A 246 7.61 35.85 -21.75
C CYS A 246 8.17 35.36 -23.10
N ASP A 247 7.40 34.57 -23.85
CA ASP A 247 7.78 33.93 -25.11
C ASP A 247 9.02 33.01 -25.06
N GLN A 248 9.63 32.84 -23.88
CA GLN A 248 10.72 31.89 -23.68
C GLN A 248 10.19 30.44 -23.67
N LEU A 249 11.00 29.53 -24.20
CA LEU A 249 10.65 28.11 -24.32
C LEU A 249 10.67 27.42 -22.95
N LEU A 250 9.66 26.59 -22.71
CA LEU A 250 9.56 25.67 -21.59
C LEU A 250 10.28 24.36 -21.93
N GLU A 251 11.32 24.03 -21.19
CA GLU A 251 12.02 22.75 -21.37
C GLU A 251 11.15 21.54 -20.98
N PRO A 252 11.19 20.43 -21.76
CA PRO A 252 10.55 19.18 -21.38
C PRO A 252 10.97 18.71 -19.97
N GLY A 253 10.00 18.23 -19.19
CA GLY A 253 10.19 17.75 -17.82
C GLY A 253 10.20 18.83 -16.73
N LYS A 254 10.35 20.11 -17.07
CA LYS A 254 10.21 21.22 -16.10
C LYS A 254 8.74 21.44 -15.75
N LYS A 255 8.46 21.95 -14.55
CA LYS A 255 7.08 22.28 -14.15
C LYS A 255 6.58 23.45 -14.99
N ALA A 256 5.42 23.28 -15.61
CA ALA A 256 4.72 24.31 -16.36
C ALA A 256 3.30 24.46 -15.81
N PHE A 257 2.78 25.68 -15.89
CA PHE A 257 1.39 26.00 -15.62
C PHE A 257 0.56 25.78 -16.87
N TYR A 258 -0.61 25.16 -16.71
CA TYR A 258 -1.60 24.97 -17.77
C TYR A 258 -2.98 25.37 -17.26
N ALA A 259 -3.69 26.20 -18.00
CA ALA A 259 -5.06 26.61 -17.73
C ALA A 259 -5.82 26.87 -19.04
N TYR A 260 -7.15 26.93 -18.96
CA TYR A 260 -7.97 27.36 -20.09
C TYR A 260 -8.54 28.75 -19.83
N HIS A 261 -8.46 29.61 -20.84
CA HIS A 261 -9.13 30.90 -20.87
C HIS A 261 -9.90 31.01 -22.18
N LYS A 262 -11.21 31.26 -22.13
CA LYS A 262 -12.08 31.35 -23.32
C LYS A 262 -11.92 30.14 -24.28
N ASN A 263 -11.78 28.93 -23.73
CA ASN A 263 -11.53 27.67 -24.44
C ASN A 263 -10.15 27.52 -25.11
N GLU A 264 -9.22 28.45 -24.88
CA GLU A 264 -7.84 28.33 -25.35
C GLU A 264 -6.93 27.86 -24.22
N LEU A 265 -6.05 26.90 -24.52
CA LEU A 265 -5.06 26.41 -23.57
C LEU A 265 -3.92 27.41 -23.47
N ILE A 266 -3.73 27.96 -22.27
CA ILE A 266 -2.60 28.80 -21.92
C ILE A 266 -1.57 27.93 -21.20
N CYS A 267 -0.30 28.11 -21.56
CA CYS A 267 0.81 27.48 -20.87
C CYS A 267 1.96 28.47 -20.60
N GLY A 268 2.75 28.22 -19.56
CA GLY A 268 3.93 29.03 -19.28
C GLY A 268 4.65 28.67 -17.99
N HIS A 269 5.71 29.43 -17.68
CA HIS A 269 6.49 29.24 -16.47
C HIS A 269 5.65 29.58 -15.24
N PRO A 270 5.64 28.75 -14.18
CA PRO A 270 4.87 29.03 -12.97
C PRO A 270 5.20 30.38 -12.35
N GLU A 271 6.46 30.83 -12.42
CA GLU A 271 6.89 32.12 -11.89
C GLU A 271 6.37 33.30 -12.72
N CYS A 272 6.20 33.15 -14.03
CA CYS A 272 5.64 34.21 -14.87
C CYS A 272 4.19 34.54 -14.47
N PHE A 273 3.42 33.56 -14.02
CA PHE A 273 2.04 33.76 -13.57
C PHE A 273 1.91 34.24 -12.12
N LYS A 274 2.98 34.22 -11.33
CA LYS A 274 2.99 34.78 -9.96
C LYS A 274 3.28 36.29 -9.94
N GLY A 275 3.82 36.84 -11.03
CA GLY A 275 4.31 38.22 -11.13
C GLY A 275 3.39 39.20 -11.88
N THR A 276 2.23 38.75 -12.33
CA THR A 276 1.24 39.62 -12.98
C THR A 276 0.33 40.25 -11.90
N PRO A 277 0.36 41.58 -11.69
CA PRO A 277 -0.64 42.27 -10.88
C PRO A 277 -2.03 42.20 -11.52
#